data_AF-M9LRJ9-F1
#
_entry.id   AF-M9LRJ9-F1
#
_cell.length_a   1.000
_cell.length_b   1.000
_cell.length_c   1.000
_cell.angle_alpha   90.00
_cell.angle_beta   90.00
_cell.angle_gamma   90.00
#
_symmetry.space_group_name_H-M   'P 1'
#
loop_
_entity.id
_entity.type
_entity.pdbx_description
1 polymer ?
#
loop_
_entity_poly.entity_id
_entity_poly.type
_entity_poly.pdbx_seq_one_letter_code
_entity_poly.pdbx_strand_id
1 'polypeptide(L)'
;MRTPKTVAINSSLEIVKMEDCHFRTLSMLGYYKVSGYAFRHPELGYVSYDGEIPFIPRGGKRTLQSILDDGGFISYDGMHWVREMQ
;
A
#
# COMPACT_ATOMS: atom_id res chain seq x y z
N MET A 1 2.58 -18.49 8.44
CA MET A 1 1.24 -18.81 7.89
C MET A 1 0.38 -17.57 8.00
N ARG A 2 -0.52 -17.30 7.05
CA ARG A 2 -1.45 -16.17 7.14
C ARG A 2 -2.43 -16.37 8.29
N THR A 3 -2.63 -15.34 9.10
CA THR A 3 -3.66 -15.35 10.16
C THR A 3 -5.04 -15.00 9.57
N PRO A 4 -6.16 -15.30 10.25
CA PRO A 4 -7.48 -14.86 9.80
C PRO A 4 -7.58 -13.35 9.60
N LYS A 5 -6.94 -12.56 10.48
CA LYS A 5 -6.84 -11.10 10.34
C LYS A 5 -6.11 -10.71 9.05
N THR A 6 -4.98 -11.34 8.76
CA THR A 6 -4.21 -11.10 7.53
C THR A 6 -5.04 -11.42 6.28
N VAL A 7 -5.78 -12.53 6.29
CA VAL A 7 -6.64 -12.94 5.16
C VAL A 7 -7.75 -11.91 4.94
N ALA A 8 -8.40 -11.42 6.00
CA ALA A 8 -9.45 -10.41 5.91
C ALA A 8 -8.95 -9.05 5.36
N ILE A 9 -7.73 -8.66 5.72
CA ILE A 9 -7.10 -7.47 5.15
C ILE A 9 -6.78 -7.70 3.67
N ASN A 10 -6.16 -8.85 3.32
CA ASN A 10 -5.83 -9.19 1.93
C ASN A 10 -7.07 -9.17 1.02
N SER A 11 -8.21 -9.71 1.47
CA SER A 11 -9.45 -9.74 0.69
C SER A 11 -10.04 -8.35 0.42
N SER A 12 -9.61 -7.35 1.17
CA SER A 12 -10.10 -5.97 1.08
C SER A 12 -9.11 -5.06 0.35
N LEU A 13 -7.98 -5.59 -0.13
CA LEU A 13 -7.00 -4.81 -0.87
C LEU A 13 -7.45 -4.57 -2.31
N GLU A 14 -7.31 -3.32 -2.75
CA GLU A 14 -7.52 -2.88 -4.12
C GLU A 14 -6.18 -2.46 -4.74
N ILE A 15 -5.97 -2.82 -6.00
CA ILE A 15 -4.86 -2.27 -6.78
C ILE A 15 -5.32 -0.96 -7.39
N VAL A 16 -4.74 0.15 -6.92
CA VAL A 16 -5.11 1.50 -7.35
C VAL A 16 -3.99 2.09 -8.21
N LYS A 17 -4.37 2.73 -9.31
CA LYS A 17 -3.48 3.59 -10.10
C LYS A 17 -3.42 4.95 -9.42
N MET A 18 -2.22 5.42 -9.11
CA MET A 18 -1.95 6.73 -8.52
C MET A 18 -1.40 7.66 -9.60
N GLU A 19 -2.04 8.80 -9.77
CA GLU A 19 -1.65 9.84 -10.72
C GLU A 19 -1.42 11.13 -9.92
N ASP A 20 -0.15 11.45 -9.68
CA ASP A 20 0.25 12.66 -8.95
C ASP A 20 -0.32 12.74 -7.52
N CYS A 21 -0.27 11.63 -6.79
CA CYS A 21 -0.68 11.56 -5.39
C CYS A 21 0.38 12.16 -4.46
N HIS A 22 -0.06 12.80 -3.38
CA HIS A 22 0.82 13.49 -2.43
C HIS A 22 0.78 12.83 -1.04
N PHE A 23 1.95 12.56 -0.46
CA PHE A 23 2.08 11.94 0.86
C PHE A 23 2.99 12.75 1.76
N ARG A 24 2.55 13.03 2.99
CA ARG A 24 3.28 13.88 3.92
C ARG A 24 4.55 13.18 4.39
N THR A 25 5.67 13.91 4.48
CA THR A 25 6.89 13.37 5.09
C THR A 25 6.69 13.16 6.60
N LEU A 26 7.37 12.19 7.21
CA LEU A 26 7.33 11.98 8.66
C LEU A 26 7.88 13.19 9.43
N SER A 27 8.80 13.96 8.82
CA SER A 27 9.29 15.22 9.38
C SER A 27 8.23 16.32 9.42
N MET A 28 7.10 16.14 8.73
CA MET A 28 6.01 17.11 8.58
C MET A 28 6.39 18.41 7.85
N LEU A 29 7.60 18.50 7.31
CA LEU A 29 8.15 19.68 6.63
C LEU A 29 7.84 19.74 5.13
N GLY A 30 7.30 18.68 4.54
CA GLY A 30 6.97 18.64 3.11
C GLY A 30 6.12 17.44 2.72
N TYR A 31 6.17 17.10 1.44
CA TYR A 31 5.47 15.94 0.88
C TYR A 31 6.30 15.26 -0.21
N TYR A 32 6.04 13.97 -0.41
CA TYR A 32 6.42 13.22 -1.59
C TYR A 32 5.31 13.30 -2.63
N LYS A 33 5.70 13.51 -3.90
CA LYS A 33 4.82 13.35 -5.04
C LYS A 33 5.11 11.99 -5.68
N VAL A 34 4.11 11.11 -5.74
CA VAL A 34 4.28 9.74 -6.21
C VAL A 34 3.23 9.37 -7.26
N SER A 35 3.66 8.55 -8.23
CA SER A 35 2.81 8.02 -9.29
C SER A 35 3.15 6.54 -9.50
N GLY A 36 2.17 5.74 -9.90
CA GLY A 36 2.36 4.31 -10.13
C GLY A 36 1.15 3.47 -9.75
N TYR A 37 1.39 2.26 -9.26
CA TYR A 37 0.35 1.39 -8.73
C TYR A 37 0.72 0.96 -7.31
N ALA A 38 -0.27 0.91 -6.43
CA ALA A 38 -0.11 0.48 -5.04
C ALA A 38 -1.33 -0.30 -4.55
N PHE A 39 -1.16 -0.98 -3.42
CA PHE A 39 -2.28 -1.55 -2.68
C PHE A 39 -2.94 -0.51 -1.78
N ARG A 40 -4.26 -0.43 -1.83
CA ARG A 40 -5.09 0.39 -0.95
C ARG A 40 -6.12 -0.49 -0.24
N HIS A 41 -6.22 -0.36 1.06
CA HIS A 41 -7.35 -0.83 1.83
C HIS A 41 -8.35 0.33 2.01
N PRO A 42 -9.67 0.12 1.79
CA PRO A 42 -10.65 1.19 1.81
C PRO A 42 -10.68 1.96 3.14
N GLU A 43 -10.52 1.26 4.26
CA GLU A 43 -10.55 1.87 5.59
C GLU A 43 -9.18 2.31 6.12
N LEU A 44 -8.09 1.61 5.78
CA LEU A 44 -6.78 1.81 6.43
C LEU A 44 -5.90 2.79 5.63
N GLY A 45 -6.02 2.79 4.31
CA GLY A 45 -5.18 3.58 3.41
C GLY A 45 -4.27 2.69 2.55
N TYR A 46 -3.14 3.25 2.12
CA TYR A 46 -2.17 2.54 1.28
C TYR A 46 -1.17 1.76 2.13
N VAL A 47 -0.82 0.57 1.67
CA VAL A 47 0.21 -0.27 2.28
C VAL A 47 1.58 0.41 2.11
N SER A 48 2.36 0.52 3.19
CA SER A 48 3.70 1.10 3.19
C SER A 48 4.68 0.27 4.02
N TYR A 49 5.95 0.23 3.61
CA TYR A 49 7.03 -0.39 4.38
C TYR A 49 7.82 0.62 5.24
N ASP A 50 7.86 1.89 4.83
CA ASP A 50 8.63 2.95 5.50
C ASP A 50 7.77 3.89 6.36
N GLY A 51 6.44 3.84 6.18
CA GLY A 51 5.50 4.73 6.85
C GLY A 51 5.38 6.12 6.22
N GLU A 52 6.06 6.40 5.11
CA GLU A 52 5.99 7.68 4.39
C GLU A 52 5.18 7.57 3.12
N ILE A 53 5.53 6.61 2.26
CA ILE A 53 4.94 6.46 0.93
C ILE A 53 4.37 5.06 0.70
N PRO A 54 3.39 4.90 -0.22
CA PRO A 54 2.90 3.58 -0.59
C PRO A 54 4.01 2.68 -1.12
N PHE A 55 3.84 1.37 -0.93
CA PHE A 55 4.63 0.36 -1.61
C PHE A 55 4.30 0.36 -3.11
N ILE A 56 5.23 0.88 -3.91
CA ILE A 56 5.12 0.98 -5.37
C ILE A 56 6.19 0.07 -6.01
N PRO A 57 5.88 -1.19 -6.33
CA PRO A 57 6.85 -2.09 -6.93
C PRO A 57 7.18 -1.66 -8.37
N ARG A 58 8.44 -1.84 -8.79
CA ARG A 58 8.89 -1.52 -10.17
C ARG A 58 8.07 -2.21 -11.26
N GLY A 59 7.56 -3.42 -11.01
CA GLY A 59 6.70 -4.15 -11.96
C GLY A 59 5.23 -3.67 -11.98
N GLY A 60 4.89 -2.65 -11.19
CA GLY A 60 3.59 -1.99 -11.16
C GLY A 60 2.43 -2.96 -10.91
N LYS A 61 1.32 -2.74 -11.64
CA LYS A 61 0.08 -3.53 -11.52
C LYS A 61 0.32 -5.03 -11.63
N ARG A 62 1.24 -5.49 -12.50
CA ARG A 62 1.51 -6.92 -12.70
C ARG A 62 2.07 -7.58 -11.44
N THR A 63 3.05 -6.93 -10.80
CA THR A 63 3.63 -7.44 -9.55
C THR A 63 2.59 -7.48 -8.43
N LEU A 64 1.77 -6.43 -8.32
CA LEU A 64 0.71 -6.40 -7.32
C LEU A 64 -0.34 -7.50 -7.56
N GLN A 65 -0.74 -7.73 -8.82
CA GLN A 65 -1.67 -8.80 -9.13
C GLN A 65 -1.09 -10.18 -8.78
N SER A 66 0.18 -10.44 -9.12
CA SER A 66 0.86 -11.68 -8.74
C SER A 66 0.87 -11.90 -7.22
N ILE A 67 1.04 -10.85 -6.42
CA ILE A 67 0.97 -10.94 -4.96
C ILE A 67 -0.44 -11.37 -4.51
N LEU A 68 -1.50 -10.81 -5.10
CA LEU A 68 -2.88 -11.21 -4.78
C LEU A 68 -3.19 -12.63 -5.24
N ASP A 69 -2.70 -13.02 -6.42
CA ASP A 69 -2.87 -14.36 -6.98
C ASP A 69 -2.21 -15.43 -6.07
N ASP A 70 -1.09 -15.08 -5.42
CA ASP A 70 -0.42 -15.90 -4.40
C ASP A 70 -1.11 -15.86 -3.01
N GLY A 71 -2.25 -15.17 -2.90
CA GLY A 71 -3.07 -15.05 -1.68
C GLY A 71 -2.75 -13.83 -0.81
N GLY A 72 -2.03 -12.84 -1.34
CA GLY A 72 -1.71 -11.57 -0.67
C GLY A 72 -0.51 -11.64 0.28
N PHE A 73 -0.38 -10.67 1.19
CA PHE A 73 0.73 -10.65 2.16
C PHE A 73 0.64 -11.81 3.16
N ILE A 74 1.80 -12.26 3.67
CA ILE A 74 1.89 -13.32 4.69
C ILE A 74 1.60 -12.76 6.08
N SER A 75 2.07 -11.54 6.36
CA SER A 75 1.79 -10.76 7.57
C SER A 75 1.85 -9.27 7.22
N TYR A 76 1.27 -8.44 8.09
CA TYR A 76 1.37 -6.98 8.07
C TYR A 76 2.24 -6.44 9.24
N ASP A 77 2.88 -7.33 10.00
CA ASP A 77 3.76 -6.92 11.10
C ASP A 77 4.94 -6.12 10.56
N GLY A 78 5.21 -4.96 11.15
CA GLY A 78 6.24 -4.02 10.68
C GLY A 78 5.87 -3.25 9.41
N MET A 79 4.64 -3.36 8.93
CA MET A 79 4.12 -2.54 7.83
C MET A 79 3.24 -1.40 8.37
N HIS A 80 3.06 -0.38 7.54
CA HIS A 80 2.35 0.84 7.86
C HIS A 80 1.20 1.08 6.89
N TRP A 81 0.28 1.94 7.32
CA TRP A 81 -0.82 2.43 6.50
C TRP A 81 -0.70 3.93 6.36
N VAL A 82 -0.50 4.40 5.12
CA VAL A 82 -0.34 5.83 4.82
C VAL A 82 -1.55 6.32 4.03
N ARG A 83 -1.89 7.60 4.20
CA ARG A 83 -2.99 8.23 3.50
C ARG A 83 -2.46 9.37 2.64
N GLU A 84 -3.04 9.46 1.46
CA GLU A 84 -2.81 10.60 0.58
C GLU A 84 -3.31 11.88 1.28
N MET A 85 -2.56 12.96 1.09
CA MET A 85 -2.98 14.29 1.49
C MET A 85 -4.12 14.75 0.59
N GLN A 86 -5.25 15.11 1.19
CA GLN A 86 -6.35 15.76 0.47
C GLN A 86 -6.01 17.22 0.15
#